data_AF-A0A699U5A8-F1
#
_entry.id   AF-A0A699U5A8-F1
#
_cell.length_a   1.000
_cell.length_b   1.000
_cell.length_c   1.000
_cell.angle_alpha   90.00
_cell.angle_beta   90.00
_cell.angle_gamma   90.00
#
_symmetry.space_group_name_H-M   'P 1'
#
loop_
_entity.id
_entity.type
_entity.pdbx_description
1 polymer ?
#
loop_
_entity_poly.entity_id
_entity_poly.type
_entity_poly.pdbx_seq_one_letter_code
_entity_poly.pdbx_strand_id
1 'polypeptide(L)'
;MAVIIAKDLSPKEKTDLINVLKTRKKAIAWKLTDIKGIDPEFCSHKILLEEEHSPKVQSQRRVNLKIHDVIKKEVEKLLDAGWIYPISDSPWVSPIHCVPKKGGM
;
A
#
# COMPACT_ATOMS: atom_id res chain seq x y z
N MET A 1 2.57 11.82 14.05
CA MET A 1 2.04 10.44 14.08
C MET A 1 1.94 9.98 15.51
N ALA A 2 0.88 9.26 15.85
CA ALA A 2 0.64 8.78 17.21
C ALA A 2 1.08 7.31 17.32
N VAL A 3 1.80 6.99 18.38
CA VAL A 3 2.08 5.61 18.78
C VAL A 3 1.19 5.30 19.97
N ILE A 4 0.37 4.26 19.85
CA ILE A 4 -0.47 3.78 20.96
C ILE A 4 0.37 2.79 21.76
N ILE A 5 0.62 3.10 23.03
CA ILE A 5 1.38 2.27 23.95
C ILE A 5 0.41 1.61 24.93
N ALA A 6 0.62 0.33 25.23
CA ALA A 6 -0.21 -0.41 26.17
C ALA A 6 -0.20 0.24 27.57
N LYS A 7 -1.36 0.27 28.22
CA LYS A 7 -1.57 1.02 29.47
C LYS A 7 -0.82 0.38 30.65
N ASP A 8 -0.77 -0.93 30.65
CA ASP A 8 -0.28 -1.86 31.67
C ASP A 8 1.23 -1.97 31.77
N LEU A 9 1.99 -1.35 30.87
CA LEU A 9 3.45 -1.28 30.98
C LEU A 9 3.88 -0.46 32.20
N SER A 10 4.89 -0.97 32.92
CA SER A 10 5.52 -0.25 34.03
C SER A 10 6.21 1.05 33.54
N PRO A 11 6.46 2.03 34.42
CA PRO A 11 7.12 3.28 34.03
C PRO A 11 8.49 3.07 33.36
N LYS A 12 9.25 2.06 33.82
CA LYS A 12 10.55 1.72 33.26
C LYS A 12 10.42 1.16 31.84
N GLU A 13 9.54 0.17 31.64
CA GLU A 13 9.31 -0.42 30.32
C GLU A 13 8.81 0.60 29.30
N LYS A 14 7.92 1.51 29.71
CA LYS A 14 7.46 2.62 28.85
C LYS A 14 8.64 3.49 28.40
N THR A 15 9.54 3.82 29.31
CA THR A 15 10.72 4.64 29.02
C THR A 15 11.66 3.93 28.06
N ASP A 16 11.95 2.65 28.32
CA ASP A 16 12.82 1.83 27.49
C ASP A 16 12.24 1.66 26.08
N LEU A 17 10.94 1.39 25.96
CA LEU A 17 10.23 1.29 24.67
C LEU A 17 10.31 2.59 23.87
N ILE A 18 10.04 3.74 24.52
CA ILE A 18 10.12 5.05 23.85
C ILE A 18 11.55 5.30 23.35
N ASN A 19 12.56 4.95 24.13
CA ASN A 19 13.96 5.09 23.72
C ASN A 19 14.28 4.22 22.49
N VAL A 20 13.84 2.96 22.48
CA VAL A 20 14.02 2.08 21.30
C VAL A 20 13.34 2.66 20.07
N LEU A 21 12.09 3.12 20.19
CA LEU A 21 11.35 3.72 19.06
C LEU A 21 12.02 5.01 18.55
N LYS A 22 12.55 5.85 19.46
CA LYS A 22 13.30 7.07 19.09
C LYS A 22 14.62 6.75 18.39
N THR A 23 15.34 5.73 18.84
CA THR A 23 16.62 5.32 18.26
C THR A 23 16.42 4.61 16.90
N ARG A 24 15.37 3.81 16.77
CA ARG A 24 15.08 3.00 15.58
C ARG A 24 14.02 3.60 14.66
N LYS A 25 13.88 4.94 14.63
CA LYS A 25 12.89 5.62 13.77
C LYS A 25 12.95 5.19 12.30
N LYS A 26 14.13 4.92 11.76
CA LYS A 26 14.31 4.52 10.35
C LYS A 26 13.90 3.07 10.06
N ALA A 27 13.77 2.23 11.08
CA ALA A 27 13.42 0.82 10.92
C ALA A 27 11.89 0.62 10.79
N ILE A 28 11.10 1.63 11.13
CA ILE A 28 9.64 1.58 11.07
C ILE A 28 9.21 2.49 9.92
N ALA A 29 8.37 1.97 9.05
CA ALA A 29 7.72 2.79 8.04
C ALA A 29 6.56 3.55 8.68
N TRP A 30 6.72 4.87 8.81
CA TRP A 30 5.69 5.72 9.40
C TRP A 30 4.73 6.23 8.34
N LYS A 31 5.25 6.54 7.16
CA LYS A 31 4.52 6.89 5.95
C LYS A 31 4.71 5.82 4.89
N LEU A 32 3.81 5.82 3.90
CA LEU A 32 3.91 4.94 2.73
C LEU A 32 5.27 5.11 2.02
N THR A 33 5.73 6.35 1.90
CA THR A 33 7.03 6.71 1.31
C THR A 33 8.25 6.22 2.09
N ASP A 34 8.08 5.84 3.37
CA ASP A 34 9.18 5.33 4.19
C ASP A 34 9.49 3.86 3.87
N ILE A 35 8.53 3.14 3.27
CA ILE A 35 8.73 1.76 2.80
C ILE A 35 9.50 1.85 1.49
N LYS A 36 10.81 1.62 1.58
CA LYS A 36 11.65 1.47 0.39
C LYS A 36 11.41 0.08 -0.20
N GLY A 37 11.00 0.05 -1.46
CA GLY A 37 10.95 -1.19 -2.24
C GLY A 37 12.36 -1.77 -2.46
N ILE A 38 12.41 -2.97 -3.02
CA ILE A 38 13.66 -3.56 -3.54
C ILE A 38 13.92 -2.95 -4.91
N ASP A 39 15.18 -2.63 -5.20
CA ASP A 39 15.59 -2.15 -6.51
C ASP A 39 15.25 -3.20 -7.59
N PRO A 40 14.47 -2.86 -8.63
CA PRO A 40 14.18 -3.77 -9.73
C PRO A 40 15.42 -4.34 -10.43
N GLU A 41 16.55 -3.61 -10.42
CA GLU A 41 17.83 -4.11 -10.94
C GLU A 41 18.41 -5.24 -10.09
N PHE A 42 18.14 -5.20 -8.78
CA PHE A 42 18.59 -6.24 -7.85
C PHE A 42 17.70 -7.49 -7.90
N CYS A 43 16.39 -7.30 -7.95
CA CYS A 43 15.45 -8.41 -8.00
C CYS A 43 14.15 -7.98 -8.69
N SER A 44 13.73 -8.77 -9.67
CA SER A 44 12.42 -8.64 -10.32
C SER A 44 11.67 -9.96 -10.27
N HIS A 45 10.35 -9.87 -10.19
CA HIS A 45 9.48 -11.04 -10.26
C HIS A 45 8.92 -11.16 -11.68
N LYS A 46 9.02 -12.35 -12.25
CA LYS A 46 8.35 -12.70 -13.51
C LYS A 46 7.24 -13.69 -13.21
N ILE A 47 6.00 -13.26 -13.42
CA ILE A 47 4.83 -14.15 -13.38
C ILE A 47 4.77 -14.86 -14.73
N LEU A 48 4.85 -16.19 -14.72
CA LEU A 48 4.71 -17.00 -15.93
C LEU A 48 3.23 -17.18 -16.27
N LEU A 49 2.91 -17.14 -17.56
CA LEU A 49 1.58 -17.42 -18.08
C LEU A 49 1.54 -18.87 -18.56
N GLU A 50 0.47 -19.59 -18.24
CA GLU A 50 0.23 -20.94 -18.75
C GLU A 50 -0.02 -20.92 -20.27
N GLU A 51 0.37 -21.98 -20.98
CA GLU A 51 0.38 -22.03 -22.45
C GLU A 51 -1.00 -21.79 -23.08
N GLU A 52 -2.07 -22.25 -22.43
CA GLU A 52 -3.46 -22.13 -22.93
C GLU A 52 -4.16 -20.83 -22.51
N HIS A 53 -3.45 -19.89 -21.88
CA HIS A 53 -4.01 -18.65 -21.37
C HIS A 53 -3.52 -17.43 -22.15
N SER A 54 -4.41 -16.44 -22.30
CA SER A 54 -4.12 -15.17 -22.98
C SER A 54 -4.52 -13.96 -22.13
N PRO A 55 -3.91 -12.78 -22.39
CA PRO A 55 -4.31 -11.53 -21.75
C PRO A 55 -5.79 -11.23 -21.92
N LYS A 56 -6.41 -10.71 -20.85
CA LYS A 56 -7.82 -10.34 -20.86
C LYS A 56 -8.03 -8.89 -20.43
N VAL A 57 -8.78 -8.17 -21.27
CA VAL A 57 -9.30 -6.84 -20.96
C VAL A 57 -10.72 -7.00 -20.43
N GLN A 58 -10.92 -6.76 -19.14
CA GLN A 58 -12.24 -6.72 -18.53
C GLN A 58 -12.78 -5.29 -18.53
N SER A 59 -14.09 -5.13 -18.79
CA SER A 59 -14.73 -3.83 -18.73
C SER A 59 -14.71 -3.27 -17.30
N GLN A 60 -14.43 -1.96 -17.18
CA GLN A 60 -14.46 -1.28 -15.89
C GLN A 60 -15.89 -1.23 -15.35
N ARG A 61 -16.02 -1.42 -14.03
CA ARG A 61 -17.32 -1.36 -13.36
C ARG A 61 -17.73 0.09 -13.17
N ARG A 62 -19.01 0.38 -13.43
CA ARG A 62 -19.59 1.68 -13.05
C ARG A 62 -19.66 1.77 -11.54
N VAL A 63 -18.99 2.76 -10.97
CA VAL A 63 -19.01 3.07 -9.53
C VAL A 63 -19.76 4.38 -9.28
N ASN A 64 -20.28 4.55 -8.07
CA ASN A 64 -20.87 5.83 -7.67
C ASN A 64 -19.77 6.89 -7.50
N LEU A 65 -20.13 8.18 -7.56
CA LEU A 65 -19.17 9.28 -7.48
C LEU A 65 -18.38 9.30 -6.17
N LYS A 66 -19.03 9.00 -5.03
CA LYS A 66 -18.37 9.00 -3.72
C LYS A 66 -17.25 7.95 -3.64
N ILE A 67 -17.50 6.75 -4.15
CA ILE A 67 -16.53 5.65 -4.19
C ILE A 67 -15.44 5.96 -5.23
N HIS A 68 -15.80 6.55 -6.36
CA HIS A 68 -14.82 7.00 -7.34
C HIS A 68 -13.80 7.97 -6.73
N ASP A 69 -14.25 8.96 -5.96
CA ASP A 69 -13.37 9.93 -5.30
C ASP A 69 -12.45 9.27 -4.26
N VAL A 70 -12.94 8.26 -3.55
CA VAL A 70 -12.12 7.45 -2.63
C VAL A 70 -11.05 6.66 -3.39
N ILE A 71 -11.45 5.95 -4.45
CA ILE A 71 -10.51 5.20 -5.31
C ILE A 71 -9.44 6.12 -5.86
N LYS A 72 -9.84 7.29 -6.41
CA LYS A 72 -8.92 8.27 -6.97
C LYS A 72 -7.88 8.72 -5.95
N LYS A 73 -8.30 9.08 -4.73
CA LYS A 73 -7.39 9.48 -3.66
C LYS A 73 -6.42 8.38 -3.26
N GLU A 74 -6.86 7.13 -3.19
CA GLU A 74 -5.97 6.00 -2.87
C GLU A 74 -4.98 5.71 -4.01
N VAL A 75 -5.41 5.80 -5.27
CA VAL A 75 -4.54 5.65 -6.45
C VAL A 75 -3.49 6.76 -6.49
N GLU A 76 -3.88 8.02 -6.27
CA GLU A 76 -2.96 9.16 -6.21
C GLU A 76 -1.89 8.97 -5.12
N LYS A 77 -2.28 8.52 -3.91
CA LYS A 77 -1.33 8.22 -2.84
C LYS A 77 -0.28 7.16 -3.24
N LEU A 78 -0.70 6.11 -3.96
CA LEU A 78 0.21 5.06 -4.44
C LEU A 78 1.11 5.58 -5.55
N LEU A 79 0.60 6.45 -6.43
CA LEU A 79 1.33 7.09 -7.50
C LEU A 79 2.42 8.03 -6.93
N ASP A 80 2.05 8.88 -5.96
CA ASP A 80 2.95 9.82 -5.27
C ASP A 80 4.06 9.09 -4.50
N ALA A 81 3.76 7.88 -3.98
CA ALA A 81 4.74 7.03 -3.33
C ALA A 81 5.68 6.30 -4.32
N GLY A 82 5.39 6.34 -5.63
CA GLY A 82 6.16 5.65 -6.67
C GLY A 82 5.97 4.12 -6.67
N TRP A 83 4.92 3.60 -6.04
CA TRP A 83 4.66 2.16 -5.98
C TRP A 83 3.95 1.63 -7.22
N ILE A 84 3.22 2.51 -7.92
CA ILE A 84 2.56 2.24 -9.18
C ILE A 84 2.94 3.32 -10.19
N TYR A 85 2.80 3.00 -11.47
CA TYR A 85 3.07 3.92 -12.58
C TYR A 85 1.98 3.75 -13.67
N PRO A 86 1.71 4.79 -14.46
CA PRO A 86 0.73 4.72 -15.53
C PRO A 86 1.22 3.83 -16.68
N ILE A 87 0.31 3.04 -17.25
CA ILE A 87 0.51 2.23 -18.46
C ILE A 87 -0.68 2.49 -19.38
N SER A 88 -0.42 2.84 -20.64
CA SER A 88 -1.45 3.21 -21.61
C SER A 88 -2.04 2.03 -22.39
N ASP A 89 -1.25 0.99 -22.63
CA ASP A 89 -1.48 -0.03 -23.66
C ASP A 89 -1.44 -1.46 -23.09
N SER A 90 -1.77 -1.63 -21.80
CA SER A 90 -1.78 -2.95 -21.18
C SER A 90 -2.83 -3.86 -21.84
N PRO A 91 -2.43 -5.07 -22.32
CA PRO A 91 -3.38 -6.08 -22.78
C PRO A 91 -4.13 -6.77 -21.61
N TRP A 92 -3.77 -6.41 -20.36
CA TRP A 92 -4.40 -6.86 -19.13
C TRP A 92 -5.16 -5.72 -18.47
N VAL A 93 -6.46 -5.89 -18.27
CA VAL A 93 -7.28 -4.94 -17.49
C VAL A 93 -8.20 -5.71 -16.57
N SER A 94 -8.15 -5.39 -15.28
CA SER A 94 -9.06 -5.89 -14.26
C SER A 94 -9.85 -4.73 -13.65
N PRO A 95 -11.15 -4.89 -13.35
CA PRO A 95 -11.94 -3.83 -12.75
C PRO A 95 -11.52 -3.55 -11.30
N ILE A 96 -11.51 -2.28 -10.90
CA ILE A 96 -11.27 -1.90 -9.51
C ILE A 96 -12.51 -2.20 -8.67
N HIS A 97 -12.30 -2.81 -7.51
CA HIS A 97 -13.35 -3.04 -6.51
C HIS A 97 -12.99 -2.40 -5.18
N CYS A 98 -13.79 -1.44 -4.73
CA CYS A 98 -13.63 -0.79 -3.43
C CYS A 98 -14.36 -1.59 -2.35
N VAL A 99 -13.62 -2.03 -1.34
CA VAL A 99 -14.18 -2.74 -0.17
C VAL A 99 -13.96 -1.88 1.07
N PRO A 100 -15.02 -1.40 1.73
CA PRO A 100 -14.89 -0.67 3.00
C PRO A 100 -14.23 -1.55 4.06
N LYS A 101 -13.18 -1.05 4.71
CA LYS A 101 -12.52 -1.76 5.82
C LYS A 101 -13.29 -1.52 7.12
N LYS A 102 -13.58 -2.60 7.85
CA LYS A 102 -14.23 -2.53 9.16
C LYS A 102 -13.28 -1.85 10.16
N GLY A 103 -13.66 -0.67 10.67
CA GLY A 103 -12.89 0.08 11.68
C GLY A 103 -11.91 1.12 11.13
N GLY A 104 -11.85 1.32 9.81
CA GLY A 104 -11.30 2.57 9.27
C GLY A 104 -12.34 3.67 9.42
N MET A 105 -11.94 4.86 9.88
CA MET A 105 -12.80 6.05 9.85
C MET A 105 -13.50 6.22 8.50
#